data_AF-A0A4Q5SKJ5-F1
#
_entry.id   AF-A0A4Q5SKJ5-F1
#
_cell.length_a   1.000
_cell.length_b   1.000
_cell.length_c   1.000
_cell.angle_alpha   90.00
_cell.angle_beta   90.00
_cell.angle_gamma   90.00
#
_symmetry.space_group_name_H-M   'P 1'
#
loop_
_entity.id
_entity.type
_entity.pdbx_description
1 polymer ?
#
loop_
_entity_poly.entity_id
_entity_poly.type
_entity_poly.pdbx_seq_one_letter_code
_entity_poly.pdbx_strand_id
1 'polypeptide(L)'
;MIVFDLRCGQGHVFEAWFGSTAAYDAQNAGGLVLCPICGNQEIAKAVMAPNVGAKGNQGPAIPLEAMKAAMSELAEAQARVLKNSTWVGT
;
A
#
# COMPACT_ATOMS: atom_id res chain seq x y z
N MET A 1 12.00 -2.46 23.85
CA MET A 1 11.18 -3.17 22.84
C MET A 1 11.15 -2.32 21.59
N ILE A 2 11.55 -2.87 20.45
CA ILE A 2 11.71 -2.18 19.16
C ILE A 2 10.95 -2.96 18.09
N VAL A 3 10.38 -2.26 17.12
CA VAL A 3 9.73 -2.87 15.95
C VAL A 3 10.62 -2.67 14.74
N PHE A 4 10.75 -3.70 13.92
CA PHE A 4 11.41 -3.63 12.62
C PHE A 4 10.45 -4.07 11.52
N ASP A 5 10.46 -3.34 10.41
CA ASP A 5 10.00 -3.85 9.13
C ASP A 5 11.06 -4.80 8.58
N LEU A 6 10.67 -6.04 8.32
CA LEU A 6 11.52 -7.10 7.81
C LEU A 6 11.03 -7.54 6.43
N ARG A 7 11.97 -7.98 5.60
CA ARG A 7 11.72 -8.51 4.26
C ARG A 7 12.39 -9.87 4.12
N CYS A 8 11.66 -10.86 3.62
CA CYS A 8 12.25 -12.16 3.29
C CYS A 8 12.85 -12.19 1.87
N GLY A 9 13.65 -13.20 1.55
CA GLY A 9 14.23 -13.41 0.22
C GLY A 9 13.19 -13.53 -0.92
N GLN A 10 11.93 -13.86 -0.59
CA GLN A 10 10.81 -13.92 -1.54
C GLN A 10 10.06 -12.57 -1.70
N GLY A 11 10.49 -11.51 -1.00
CA GLY A 11 9.93 -10.17 -1.15
C GLY A 11 8.75 -9.81 -0.25
N HIS A 12 8.27 -10.74 0.59
CA HIS A 12 7.23 -10.41 1.57
C HIS A 12 7.78 -9.48 2.65
N VAL A 13 7.00 -8.45 2.99
CA VAL A 13 7.30 -7.49 4.06
C VAL A 13 6.39 -7.77 5.25
N PHE A 14 6.95 -7.76 6.46
CA PHE A 14 6.22 -8.00 7.70
C PHE A 14 6.89 -7.29 8.88
N GLU A 15 6.12 -7.00 9.91
CA GLU A 15 6.62 -6.39 11.15
C GLU A 15 6.97 -7.46 12.19
N ALA A 16 8.05 -7.22 12.95
CA ALA A 16 8.42 -8.06 14.08
C ALA A 16 8.96 -7.24 15.26
N TRP A 17 8.61 -7.69 16.47
CA TRP A 17 8.92 -7.01 17.72
C TRP A 17 10.06 -7.73 18.45
N PHE A 18 11.08 -6.97 18.86
CA PHE A 18 12.25 -7.51 19.56
C PHE A 18 12.51 -6.75 20.86
N GLY A 19 13.11 -7.42 21.86
CA GLY A 19 13.48 -6.79 23.12
C GLY A 19 14.48 -5.64 22.93
N SER A 20 15.44 -5.83 22.02
CA SER A 20 16.49 -4.87 21.64
C SER A 20 16.97 -5.15 20.21
N THR A 21 17.76 -4.23 19.63
CA THR A 21 18.43 -4.45 18.34
C THR A 21 19.36 -5.66 18.37
N ALA A 22 20.12 -5.84 19.46
CA ALA A 22 21.02 -6.98 19.63
C ALA A 22 20.27 -8.33 19.68
N ALA A 23 19.05 -8.35 20.24
CA ALA A 23 18.21 -9.54 20.25
C ALA A 23 17.77 -9.93 18.82
N TYR A 24 17.44 -8.95 17.98
CA TYR A 24 17.18 -9.20 16.55
C TYR A 24 18.43 -9.75 15.86
N ASP A 25 19.59 -9.10 16.01
CA ASP A 25 20.81 -9.51 15.31
C ASP A 25 21.22 -10.95 15.67
N ALA A 26 21.10 -11.33 16.95
CA ALA A 26 21.37 -12.68 17.43
C ALA A 26 20.37 -13.72 16.88
N GLN A 27 19.06 -13.42 16.89
CA GLN A 27 18.04 -14.33 16.36
C GLN A 27 18.13 -14.48 14.84
N ASN A 28 18.43 -13.40 14.12
CA ASN A 28 18.58 -13.42 12.68
C ASN A 28 19.83 -14.21 12.25
N ALA A 29 20.96 -13.98 12.92
CA ALA A 29 22.19 -14.76 12.69
C ALA A 29 22.02 -16.25 13.02
N GLY A 30 21.14 -16.57 13.98
CA GLY A 30 20.78 -17.95 14.31
C GLY A 30 19.71 -18.58 13.41
N GLY A 31 19.19 -17.88 12.39
CA GLY A 31 18.12 -18.38 11.52
C GLY A 31 16.76 -18.57 12.23
N LEU A 32 16.59 -17.95 13.40
CA LEU A 32 15.38 -18.10 14.23
C LEU A 32 14.23 -17.19 13.78
N VAL A 33 14.48 -16.30 12.83
CA VAL A 33 13.47 -15.39 12.28
C VAL A 33 12.93 -15.97 10.98
N LEU A 34 11.63 -16.30 10.99
CA LEU A 34 10.94 -16.90 9.86
C LEU A 34 9.94 -15.92 9.25
N CYS A 35 9.84 -15.93 7.92
CA CYS A 35 8.76 -15.25 7.24
C CYS A 35 7.41 -15.90 7.59
N PRO A 36 6.42 -15.17 8.13
CA PRO A 36 5.13 -15.75 8.49
C PRO A 36 4.27 -16.17 7.27
N ILE A 37 4.68 -15.78 6.06
CA ILE A 37 3.93 -16.03 4.82
C ILE A 37 4.49 -17.25 4.07
N CYS A 38 5.82 -17.40 4.00
CA CYS A 38 6.45 -18.47 3.21
C CYS A 38 7.45 -19.34 3.98
N GLY A 39 7.75 -19.03 5.25
CA GLY A 39 8.69 -19.80 6.06
C GLY A 39 10.18 -19.65 5.67
N ASN A 40 10.52 -18.75 4.74
CA ASN A 40 11.93 -18.48 4.42
C ASN A 40 12.64 -17.81 5.62
N GLN A 41 13.88 -18.22 5.89
CA GLN A 41 14.78 -17.73 6.95
C GLN A 41 15.72 -16.62 6.48
N GLU A 42 15.81 -16.37 5.17
CA GLU A 42 16.58 -15.25 4.62
C GLU A 42 15.83 -13.94 4.89
N ILE A 43 16.07 -13.34 6.05
CA ILE A 43 15.42 -12.12 6.50
C ILE A 43 16.40 -10.96 6.56
N ALA A 44 16.02 -9.85 5.93
CA ALA A 44 16.73 -8.58 5.98
C ALA A 44 15.82 -7.49 6.55
N LYS A 45 16.41 -6.44 7.15
CA LYS A 45 15.65 -5.22 7.48
C LYS A 45 15.13 -4.61 6.17
N ALA A 46 13.83 -4.38 6.10
CA ALA A 46 13.26 -3.69 4.95
C ALA A 46 13.82 -2.26 4.90
N VAL A 47 14.05 -1.76 3.68
CA VAL A 47 14.41 -0.35 3.47
C VAL A 47 13.22 0.49 3.92
N MET A 48 13.44 1.39 4.89
CA MET A 48 12.45 2.43 5.18
C MET A 48 12.19 3.21 3.90
N ALA A 49 10.92 3.39 3.54
CA ALA A 49 10.59 4.24 2.41
C ALA A 49 11.05 5.68 2.75
N PRO A 50 11.93 6.30 1.94
CA PRO A 50 12.33 7.67 2.18
C PRO A 50 11.10 8.57 2.05
N ASN A 51 11.01 9.60 2.89
CA ASN A 51 10.00 10.64 2.74
C ASN A 51 10.29 11.40 1.43
N VAL A 52 9.63 11.00 0.35
CA VAL A 52 9.70 11.67 -0.94
C VAL A 52 8.73 12.84 -0.94
N GLY A 53 9.28 14.06 -0.93
CA GLY A 53 8.47 15.27 -1.11
C GLY A 53 7.72 15.24 -2.44
N ALA A 54 6.57 15.92 -2.50
CA ALA A 54 5.80 16.04 -3.73
C ALA A 54 6.68 16.57 -4.87
N LYS A 55 6.75 15.82 -5.98
CA LYS A 55 7.53 16.19 -7.17
C LYS A 55 6.98 17.49 -7.77
N GLY A 56 7.84 18.42 -8.18
CA GLY A 56 7.43 19.67 -8.84
C GLY A 56 6.71 19.51 -10.19
N ASN A 57 6.61 18.29 -10.71
CA ASN A 57 5.81 17.94 -11.89
C ASN A 57 4.42 17.40 -11.53
N GLN A 58 3.94 17.65 -10.30
CA GLN A 58 2.53 17.48 -10.00
C GLN A 58 1.77 18.48 -10.87
N GLY A 59 0.83 17.99 -11.68
CA GLY A 59 -0.07 18.88 -12.42
C GLY A 59 -0.82 19.79 -11.45
N PRO A 60 -1.36 20.93 -11.93
CA PRO A 60 -2.15 21.81 -11.08
C PRO A 60 -3.27 21.00 -10.42
N ALA A 61 -3.46 21.20 -9.11
CA ALA A 61 -4.54 20.57 -8.38
C ALA A 61 -5.87 20.96 -9.04
N ILE A 62 -6.68 19.96 -9.40
CA ILE A 62 -8.02 20.22 -9.94
C ILE A 62 -8.86 20.79 -8.79
N PRO A 63 -9.45 21.99 -8.93
CA PRO A 63 -10.32 22.54 -7.90
C PRO A 63 -11.47 21.58 -7.61
N LEU A 64 -11.81 21.40 -6.33
CA LEU A 64 -12.89 20.52 -5.89
C LEU A 64 -14.22 20.83 -6.60
N GLU A 65 -14.51 22.10 -6.84
CA GLU A 65 -15.71 22.54 -7.54
C GLU A 65 -15.71 22.12 -9.02
N ALA A 66 -14.55 22.11 -9.68
CA ALA A 66 -14.44 21.63 -11.05
C ALA A 66 -14.69 20.11 -11.14
N MET A 67 -14.21 19.33 -10.15
CA MET A 67 -14.52 17.90 -10.07
C MET A 67 -16.00 17.63 -9.83
N LYS A 68 -16.63 18.37 -8.91
CA LYS A 68 -18.07 18.24 -8.63
C LYS A 68 -18.93 18.55 -9.85
N ALA A 69 -18.61 19.63 -10.57
CA ALA A 69 -19.31 20.01 -11.80
C ALA A 69 -19.23 18.90 -12.85
N ALA A 70 -18.03 18.37 -13.10
CA ALA A 70 -17.82 17.28 -14.04
C ALA A 70 -18.55 15.99 -13.64
N MET A 71 -18.58 15.64 -12.35
CA MET A 71 -19.33 14.47 -11.86
C MET A 71 -20.84 14.65 -11.99
N SER A 72 -21.36 15.85 -11.76
CA SER A 72 -22.79 16.16 -11.92
C SER A 72 -23.21 16.01 -13.39
N GLU A 73 -22.42 16.56 -14.31
CA GLU A 73 -22.69 16.47 -15.74
C GLU A 73 -22.66 15.00 -16.22
N LEU A 74 -21.68 14.21 -15.75
CA LEU A 74 -21.60 12.80 -16.07
C LEU A 74 -22.81 12.02 -15.52
N ALA A 75 -23.27 12.33 -14.30
CA ALA A 75 -24.44 11.69 -13.70
C ALA A 75 -25.73 12.00 -14.48
N GLU A 76 -25.90 13.22 -14.98
CA GLU A 76 -27.04 13.58 -15.84
C GLU A 76 -27.00 12.85 -17.19
N ALA A 77 -25.82 12.74 -17.79
CA ALA A 77 -25.63 11.98 -19.02
C ALA A 77 -25.95 10.49 -18.82
N GLN A 78 -25.48 9.89 -17.72
CA GLN A 78 -25.80 8.52 -17.33
C GLN A 78 -27.31 8.33 -17.13
N ALA A 79 -27.98 9.26 -16.43
CA ALA A 79 -29.41 9.21 -16.21
C ALA A 79 -30.21 9.28 -17.52
N ARG A 80 -29.75 10.07 -18.49
CA ARG A 80 -30.39 10.15 -19.82
C ARG A 80 -30.25 8.84 -20.60
N VAL A 81 -29.08 8.21 -20.56
CA VAL A 81 -28.84 6.91 -21.21
C VAL A 81 -29.66 5.81 -20.55
N LEU A 82 -29.73 5.80 -19.22
CA LEU A 82 -30.51 4.81 -18.45
C LEU A 82 -32.00 4.84 -18.77
N LYS A 83 -32.59 6.02 -19.00
CA LYS A 83 -34.02 6.15 -19.38
C LYS A 83 -34.39 5.37 -20.65
N ASN A 84 -33.45 5.26 -21.58
CA ASN A 84 -33.64 4.54 -22.84
C ASN A 84 -33.05 3.12 -22.80
N SER A 85 -32.53 2.69 -21.65
CA SER A 85 -31.98 1.35 -21.47
C SER A 85 -33.05 0.40 -20.94
N THR A 86 -33.07 -0.82 -21.45
CA THR A 86 -33.94 -1.89 -20.95
C THR A 86 -33.12 -2.78 -20.01
N TRP A 87 -33.61 -3.00 -18.80
CA TRP A 87 -33.02 -3.94 -17.85
C TRP A 87 -33.22 -5.38 -18.34
N VAL A 88 -32.13 -6.12 -18.52
CA VAL A 88 -32.13 -7.50 -19.05
C VAL A 88 -31.74 -8.55 -18.00
N GLY A 89 -31.67 -8.15 -16.72
CA GLY A 89 -31.43 -9.08 -15.62
C GLY A 89 -32.73 -9.75 -15.17
N THR A 90 -32.76 -11.08 -15.19
CA THR A 90 -33.79 -11.91 -14.56
C THR A 90 -33.48 -12.14 -13.08
#